data_AF-A0AAV4V7N7-F1
#
_entry.id   AF-A0AAV4V7N7-F1
#
_cell.length_a   1.000
_cell.length_b   1.000
_cell.length_c   1.000
_cell.angle_alpha   90.00
_cell.angle_beta   90.00
_cell.angle_gamma   90.00
#
_symmetry.space_group_name_H-M   'P 1'
#
loop_
_entity.id
_entity.type
_entity.pdbx_description
1 polymer ?
#
loop_
_entity_poly.entity_id
_entity_poly.type
_entity_poly.pdbx_seq_one_letter_code
_entity_poly.pdbx_strand_id
1 'polypeptide(L)'
;MTLLVQSNQGVIQLSVSKHASLQERRTYSPSYLMHLGSITFDSILRLLNKIWSSEYLLSYWYKYTVLQIYKKDKVPGEVQSYRRISLTSNFCKILRIIISRLNWSLETRGIYEEEQAGFRRFKFTQHPVALLSHFIKDTLDNKHILSAVFVDFISVYDLARKEIRRNSETI
;
A
#
# COMPACT_ATOMS: atom_id res chain seq x y z
N MET A 1 -4.44 -2.53 11.57
CA MET A 1 -3.31 -1.74 12.09
C MET A 1 -3.42 -0.36 11.47
N THR A 2 -4.05 0.57 12.19
CA THR A 2 -4.19 1.97 11.74
C THR A 2 -3.47 2.82 12.77
N LEU A 3 -2.47 3.57 12.32
CA LEU A 3 -1.74 4.53 13.14
C LEU A 3 -2.43 5.89 12.92
N LEU A 4 -2.93 6.51 13.99
CA LEU A 4 -3.44 7.88 13.91
C LEU A 4 -2.28 8.83 14.23
N VAL A 5 -2.14 9.87 13.42
CA VAL A 5 -1.15 10.93 13.60
C VAL A 5 -1.90 12.25 13.63
N GLN A 6 -1.84 12.98 14.75
CA GLN A 6 -2.17 14.40 14.78
C GLN A 6 -0.89 15.21 14.49
N SER A 7 -1.04 16.26 13.69
CA SER A 7 0.06 17.12 13.24
C SER A 7 0.05 18.42 14.04
N ASN A 8 1.18 18.76 14.66
CA ASN A 8 1.59 20.14 14.80
C ASN A 8 3.08 20.24 14.43
N GLN A 9 3.40 21.10 13.45
CA GLN A 9 4.78 21.53 13.12
C GLN A 9 5.77 20.43 12.66
N GLY A 10 5.39 19.57 11.73
CA GLY A 10 6.37 18.74 10.98
C GLY A 10 6.95 17.52 11.72
N VAL A 11 6.56 17.29 12.99
CA VAL A 11 6.96 16.12 13.78
C VAL A 11 5.98 14.96 13.56
N ILE A 12 6.49 13.76 13.27
CA ILE A 12 5.66 12.54 13.20
C ILE A 12 5.35 12.08 14.62
N GLN A 13 4.11 12.26 15.09
CA GLN A 13 3.63 11.62 16.31
C GLN A 13 3.03 10.24 16.00
N LEU A 14 3.42 9.21 16.77
CA LEU A 14 2.96 7.84 16.60
C LEU A 14 1.87 7.51 17.62
N SER A 15 0.69 7.06 17.19
CA SER A 15 -0.31 6.42 18.06
C SER A 15 -0.92 5.19 17.37
N VAL A 16 -1.20 4.11 18.12
CA VAL A 16 -1.46 2.76 17.56
C VAL A 16 -2.81 2.19 17.99
N SER A 17 -3.57 1.63 17.04
CA SER A 17 -4.81 0.85 17.27
C SER A 17 -4.72 -0.59 16.74
N LYS A 18 -5.31 -1.54 17.50
CA LYS A 18 -5.23 -3.01 17.33
C LYS A 18 -5.99 -3.54 16.11
N HIS A 19 -5.36 -4.41 15.33
CA HIS A 19 -6.02 -5.49 14.56
C HIS A 19 -4.99 -6.57 14.18
N ALA A 20 -5.36 -7.84 14.34
CA ALA A 20 -4.49 -9.02 14.24
C ALA A 20 -4.05 -9.38 12.80
N SER A 21 -2.84 -9.94 12.66
CA SER A 21 -2.31 -10.50 11.40
C SER A 21 -1.65 -11.87 11.63
N LEU A 22 -1.69 -12.70 10.58
CA LEU A 22 -1.12 -14.05 10.46
C LEU A 22 0.31 -14.16 11.03
N GLN A 23 0.58 -15.23 11.79
CA GLN A 23 1.80 -15.40 12.57
C GLN A 23 3.08 -15.42 11.72
N GLU A 24 4.00 -14.51 12.04
CA GLU A 24 5.31 -14.33 11.42
C GLU A 24 6.34 -15.25 12.07
N ARG A 25 6.73 -16.33 11.39
CA ARG A 25 7.59 -17.37 11.99
C ARG A 25 9.08 -16.97 12.15
N ARG A 26 9.50 -15.76 11.75
CA ARG A 26 10.92 -15.30 11.83
C ARG A 26 11.15 -13.82 12.13
N THR A 27 10.12 -13.07 12.49
CA THR A 27 10.25 -11.64 12.82
C THR A 27 9.53 -11.37 14.13
N TYR A 28 10.13 -10.56 15.01
CA TYR A 28 9.52 -10.14 16.28
C TYR A 28 8.05 -9.77 16.06
N SER A 29 7.14 -10.33 16.86
CA SER A 29 5.71 -10.03 16.75
C SER A 29 5.48 -8.51 16.70
N PRO A 30 4.55 -7.99 15.86
CA PRO A 30 4.22 -6.56 15.80
C PRO A 30 3.88 -5.97 17.18
N SER A 31 3.40 -6.81 18.11
CA SER A 31 3.15 -6.46 19.51
C SER A 31 4.39 -5.94 20.23
N TYR A 32 5.59 -6.40 19.87
CA TYR A 32 6.84 -5.97 20.51
C TYR A 32 7.11 -4.50 20.25
N LEU A 33 6.79 -4.00 19.05
CA LEU A 33 6.90 -2.57 18.73
C LEU A 33 5.99 -1.71 19.62
N MET A 34 4.89 -2.26 20.14
CA MET A 34 3.97 -1.54 21.02
C MET A 34 4.46 -1.45 22.47
N HIS A 35 5.46 -2.24 22.85
CA HIS A 35 6.03 -2.26 24.21
C HIS A 35 7.45 -1.69 24.27
N LEU A 36 7.91 -1.04 23.19
CA LEU A 36 9.20 -0.37 23.18
C LEU A 36 9.16 0.85 24.12
N GLY A 37 10.26 1.06 24.87
CA GLY A 37 10.43 2.25 25.70
C GLY A 37 10.57 3.53 24.87
N SER A 38 10.33 4.69 25.49
CA SER A 38 10.40 6.01 24.85
C SER A 38 11.75 6.29 24.17
N ILE A 39 12.85 5.87 24.79
CA ILE A 39 14.22 6.02 24.25
C ILE A 39 14.37 5.30 22.90
N THR A 40 13.79 4.11 22.79
CA THR A 40 13.85 3.31 21.56
C THR A 40 12.98 3.92 20.47
N PHE A 41 11.80 4.44 20.84
CA PHE A 41 10.94 5.18 19.91
C PHE A 41 11.63 6.41 19.32
N ASP A 42 12.26 7.23 20.15
CA ASP A 42 13.02 8.40 19.70
C ASP A 42 14.16 8.01 18.76
N SER A 43 14.84 6.90 19.05
CA SER A 43 15.92 6.39 18.21
C SER A 43 15.41 5.89 16.85
N ILE A 44 14.27 5.22 16.82
CA ILE A 44 13.59 4.82 15.57
C ILE A 44 13.14 6.05 14.79
N LEU A 45 12.56 7.05 15.44
CA LEU A 45 12.12 8.29 14.78
C LEU A 45 13.30 9.04 14.16
N ARG A 46 14.40 9.19 14.89
CA ARG A 46 15.64 9.77 14.37
C ARG A 46 16.17 9.01 13.16
N LEU A 47 16.13 7.68 13.21
CA LEU A 47 16.53 6.83 12.08
C LEU A 47 15.63 7.07 10.85
N LEU A 48 14.31 7.10 11.03
CA LEU A 48 13.36 7.35 9.94
C LEU A 48 13.56 8.73 9.30
N ASN A 49 13.77 9.77 10.11
CA ASN A 49 14.04 11.13 9.62
C ASN A 49 15.37 11.18 8.86
N LYS A 50 16.39 10.45 9.31
CA LYS A 50 17.67 10.33 8.61
C LYS A 50 17.50 9.63 7.26
N ILE A 51 16.77 8.51 7.23
CA ILE A 51 16.45 7.80 5.97
C ILE A 51 15.72 8.74 5.00
N TRP A 52 14.71 9.47 5.49
CA TRP A 52 13.94 10.41 4.69
C TRP A 52 14.79 11.53 4.08
N SER A 53 15.69 12.11 4.86
CA SER A 53 16.58 13.19 4.39
C SER A 53 17.74 12.71 3.53
N SER A 54 18.20 11.47 3.74
CA SER A 54 19.34 10.91 2.98
C SER A 54 18.95 10.27 1.65
N GLU A 55 17.66 10.04 1.40
CA GLU A 55 17.13 9.28 0.25
C GLU A 55 17.60 7.80 0.17
N TYR A 56 18.48 7.35 1.07
CA TYR A 56 18.98 5.98 1.12
C TYR A 56 18.24 5.13 2.16
N LEU A 57 17.63 4.05 1.69
CA LEU A 57 17.08 3.00 2.55
C LEU A 57 18.17 2.02 2.98
N LEU A 58 18.10 1.51 4.21
CA LEU A 58 19.04 0.49 4.70
C LEU A 58 18.96 -0.78 3.83
N SER A 59 20.12 -1.30 3.40
CA SER A 59 20.21 -2.50 2.54
C SER A 59 19.43 -3.71 3.09
N TYR A 60 19.36 -3.85 4.41
CA TYR A 60 18.60 -4.93 5.06
C TYR A 60 17.09 -4.79 4.91
N TRP A 61 16.56 -3.57 4.74
CA TRP A 61 15.12 -3.32 4.60
C TRP A 61 14.58 -3.74 3.22
N TYR A 62 15.47 -3.96 2.25
CA TYR A 62 15.15 -4.58 0.96
C TYR A 62 15.08 -6.11 1.02
N LYS A 63 15.41 -6.75 2.15
CA LYS A 63 15.28 -8.20 2.30
C LYS A 63 13.84 -8.56 2.65
N TYR A 64 13.29 -9.52 1.92
CA TYR A 64 11.94 -10.03 2.11
C TYR A 64 11.92 -11.53 1.80
N THR A 65 10.99 -12.23 2.43
CA THR A 65 10.71 -13.63 2.14
C THR A 65 9.56 -13.72 1.15
N VAL A 66 9.72 -14.44 0.05
CA VAL A 66 8.63 -14.67 -0.91
C VAL A 66 7.82 -15.86 -0.48
N LEU A 67 6.53 -15.65 -0.23
CA LEU A 67 5.53 -16.71 -0.10
C LEU A 67 4.73 -16.83 -1.39
N GLN A 68 4.34 -18.06 -1.74
CA GLN A 68 3.52 -18.36 -2.90
C GLN A 68 2.15 -18.85 -2.41
N ILE A 69 1.09 -18.08 -2.68
CA ILE A 69 -0.29 -18.47 -2.37
C ILE A 69 -0.97 -18.95 -3.63
N TYR A 70 -1.40 -20.20 -3.63
CA TYR A 70 -2.09 -20.81 -4.76
C TYR A 70 -3.45 -20.15 -5.05
N LYS A 71 -3.73 -19.91 -6.33
CA LYS A 71 -5.03 -19.47 -6.83
C LYS A 71 -5.92 -20.70 -7.05
N LYS A 72 -7.08 -20.74 -6.41
CA LYS A 72 -7.98 -21.91 -6.39
C LYS A 72 -8.37 -22.42 -7.78
N ASP A 73 -8.47 -21.53 -8.76
CA ASP A 73 -9.03 -21.83 -10.10
C ASP A 73 -7.95 -21.97 -11.19
N LYS A 74 -6.70 -22.28 -10.85
CA LYS A 74 -5.59 -22.39 -11.80
C LYS A 74 -4.92 -23.76 -11.75
N VAL A 75 -4.11 -24.11 -12.74
CA VAL A 75 -3.45 -25.43 -12.80
C VAL A 75 -2.28 -25.45 -11.81
N PRO A 76 -2.19 -26.44 -10.89
CA PRO A 76 -1.02 -26.60 -10.03
C PRO A 76 0.27 -26.79 -10.85
N GLY A 77 1.38 -26.23 -10.38
CA GLY A 77 2.70 -26.39 -11.02
C GLY A 77 3.14 -25.25 -11.93
N GLU A 78 2.22 -24.41 -12.41
CA GLU A 78 2.59 -23.20 -13.14
C GLU A 78 2.90 -22.02 -12.20
N VAL A 79 3.95 -21.25 -12.50
CA VAL A 79 4.33 -20.07 -11.70
C VAL A 79 3.20 -19.04 -11.61
N GLN A 80 2.40 -18.90 -12.67
CA GLN A 80 1.29 -17.93 -12.76
C GLN A 80 0.09 -18.31 -11.87
N SER A 81 0.01 -19.58 -11.48
CA SER A 81 -1.02 -20.12 -10.58
C SER A 81 -0.83 -19.72 -9.13
N TYR A 82 0.32 -19.12 -8.79
CA TYR A 82 0.62 -18.63 -7.46
C TYR A 82 0.69 -17.10 -7.42
N ARG A 83 0.04 -16.49 -6.44
CA ARG A 83 0.27 -15.10 -6.07
C ARG A 83 1.50 -15.03 -5.18
N ARG A 84 2.53 -14.32 -5.63
CA ARG A 84 3.72 -14.05 -4.83
C ARG A 84 3.40 -12.95 -3.82
N ILE A 85 3.73 -13.19 -2.55
CA ILE A 85 3.61 -12.22 -1.46
C ILE A 85 5.00 -12.02 -0.88
N SER A 86 5.45 -10.77 -0.85
CA SER A 86 6.71 -10.40 -0.23
C SER A 86 6.47 -10.08 1.25
N LEU A 87 6.96 -10.93 2.14
CA LEU A 87 6.97 -10.66 3.57
C LEU A 87 8.20 -9.83 3.94
N THR A 88 7.98 -8.56 4.20
CA THR A 88 9.02 -7.62 4.66
C THR A 88 9.12 -7.62 6.18
N SER A 89 10.23 -7.10 6.71
CA SER A 89 10.38 -6.89 8.16
C SER A 89 9.29 -5.95 8.73
N ASN A 90 9.04 -6.05 10.04
CA ASN A 90 8.09 -5.15 10.72
C ASN A 90 8.55 -3.70 10.72
N PHE A 91 9.85 -3.44 10.65
CA PHE A 91 10.38 -2.09 10.50
C PHE A 91 10.02 -1.48 9.13
N CYS A 92 10.06 -2.27 8.05
CA CYS A 92 9.61 -1.82 6.73
C CYS A 92 8.13 -1.43 6.74
N LYS A 93 7.30 -2.08 7.57
CA LYS A 93 5.88 -1.72 7.72
C LYS A 93 5.68 -0.35 8.37
N ILE A 94 6.66 0.18 9.11
CA ILE A 94 6.61 1.54 9.66
C ILE A 94 6.60 2.58 8.53
N LEU A 95 7.22 2.29 7.37
CA LEU A 95 7.13 3.14 6.18
C LEU A 95 5.70 3.31 5.66
N ARG A 96 4.74 2.48 6.06
CA ARG A 96 3.32 2.70 5.73
C ARG A 96 2.79 4.03 6.25
N ILE A 97 3.40 4.60 7.29
CA ILE A 97 3.09 5.95 7.77
C ILE A 97 3.36 6.98 6.69
N ILE A 98 4.50 6.85 5.99
CA ILE A 98 4.87 7.73 4.89
C ILE A 98 3.84 7.62 3.77
N ILE A 99 3.44 6.40 3.40
CA ILE A 99 2.41 6.16 2.39
C ILE A 99 1.09 6.84 2.79
N SER A 100 0.67 6.72 4.04
CA SER A 100 -0.54 7.41 4.52
C SER A 100 -0.44 8.94 4.40
N ARG A 101 0.72 9.53 4.71
CA ARG A 101 0.96 10.97 4.55
C ARG A 101 0.98 11.39 3.08
N LEU A 102 1.61 10.59 2.23
CA LEU A 102 1.64 10.83 0.79
C LEU A 102 0.22 10.83 0.24
N ASN A 103 -0.58 9.81 0.57
CA ASN A 103 -1.99 9.75 0.16
C ASN A 103 -2.75 10.99 0.63
N TRP A 104 -2.61 11.41 1.89
CA TRP A 104 -3.24 12.64 2.38
C TRP A 104 -2.81 13.89 1.58
N SER A 105 -1.52 13.99 1.24
CA SER A 105 -1.03 15.12 0.43
C SER A 105 -1.55 15.06 -1.01
N LEU A 106 -1.72 13.88 -1.60
CA LEU A 106 -2.26 13.72 -2.95
C LEU A 106 -3.76 14.07 -2.98
N GLU A 107 -4.50 13.67 -1.95
CA GLU A 107 -5.92 14.02 -1.78
C GLU A 107 -6.11 15.53 -1.62
N THR A 108 -5.38 16.16 -0.71
CA THR A 108 -5.52 17.61 -0.42
C THR A 108 -5.11 18.50 -1.58
N ARG A 109 -4.23 18.02 -2.46
CA ARG A 109 -3.82 18.71 -3.69
C ARG A 109 -4.72 18.40 -4.89
N GLY A 110 -5.73 17.55 -4.73
CA GLY A 110 -6.64 17.17 -5.83
C GLY A 110 -5.94 16.39 -6.96
N ILE A 111 -4.88 15.64 -6.66
CA ILE A 111 -4.13 14.88 -7.68
C ILE A 111 -4.89 13.59 -8.07
N TYR A 112 -5.71 13.06 -7.17
CA TYR A 112 -6.54 11.89 -7.48
C TYR A 112 -7.83 12.28 -8.19
N GLU A 113 -8.09 11.63 -9.33
CA GLU A 113 -9.38 11.69 -10.01
C GLU A 113 -10.50 11.14 -9.13
N GLU A 114 -11.70 11.69 -9.23
CA GLU A 114 -12.81 11.38 -8.33
C GLU A 114 -13.34 9.94 -8.51
N GLU A 115 -13.24 9.43 -9.72
CA GLU A 115 -13.66 8.09 -10.16
C GLU A 115 -12.71 7.00 -9.64
N GLN A 116 -11.46 7.35 -9.31
CA GLN A 116 -10.52 6.41 -8.73
C GLN A 116 -10.96 6.09 -7.30
N ALA A 117 -11.53 4.90 -7.08
CA ALA A 117 -11.92 4.45 -5.73
C ALA A 117 -10.85 3.55 -5.05
N GLY A 118 -9.95 2.96 -5.83
CA GLY A 118 -8.96 2.00 -5.32
C GLY A 118 -7.96 2.63 -4.35
N PHE A 119 -7.69 1.95 -3.24
CA PHE A 119 -6.67 2.31 -2.23
C PHE A 119 -6.82 3.70 -1.58
N ARG A 120 -7.98 4.34 -1.71
CA ARG A 120 -8.28 5.64 -1.11
C ARG A 120 -9.13 5.51 0.13
N ARG A 121 -8.97 6.47 1.05
CA ARG A 121 -9.72 6.48 2.31
C ARG A 121 -11.16 6.91 2.02
N PHE A 122 -12.13 6.24 2.65
CA PHE A 122 -13.57 6.54 2.52
C PHE A 122 -14.17 6.40 1.11
N LYS A 123 -13.44 5.81 0.15
CA LYS A 123 -13.99 5.39 -1.14
C LYS A 123 -14.19 3.87 -1.10
N PHE A 124 -15.39 3.43 -1.46
CA PHE A 124 -15.79 2.02 -1.45
C PHE A 124 -15.94 1.49 -2.87
N THR A 125 -15.84 0.17 -3.02
CA THR A 125 -16.07 -0.52 -4.30
C THR A 125 -17.49 -0.32 -4.83
N GLN A 126 -18.44 0.00 -3.95
CA GLN A 126 -19.82 0.31 -4.30
C GLN A 126 -19.95 1.61 -5.12
N HIS A 127 -19.04 2.57 -4.93
CA HIS A 127 -19.15 3.88 -5.57
C HIS A 127 -18.93 3.81 -7.09
N PRO A 128 -17.85 3.21 -7.62
CA PRO A 128 -17.72 3.00 -9.07
C PRO A 128 -18.85 2.16 -9.68
N VAL A 129 -19.35 1.17 -8.95
CA VAL A 129 -20.47 0.33 -9.42
C VAL A 129 -21.76 1.15 -9.54
N ALA A 130 -22.04 1.99 -8.55
CA ALA A 130 -23.19 2.88 -8.56
C ALA A 130 -23.07 3.92 -9.70
N LEU A 131 -21.90 4.52 -9.88
CA LEU A 131 -21.63 5.43 -10.99
C LEU A 131 -21.84 4.76 -12.35
N LEU A 132 -21.25 3.59 -12.58
CA LEU A 132 -21.44 2.84 -13.82
C LEU A 132 -22.92 2.51 -14.05
N SER A 133 -23.65 2.11 -13.00
CA SER A 133 -25.08 1.82 -13.09
C SER A 133 -25.91 3.05 -13.45
N HIS A 134 -25.53 4.22 -12.91
CA HIS A 134 -26.15 5.50 -13.24
C HIS A 134 -25.89 5.86 -14.71
N PHE A 135 -24.64 5.80 -15.16
CA PHE A 135 -24.28 6.05 -16.56
C PHE A 135 -25.03 5.14 -17.54
N ILE A 136 -25.19 3.85 -17.20
CA ILE A 136 -25.99 2.92 -18.01
C ILE A 136 -27.44 3.39 -18.13
N LYS A 137 -28.08 3.73 -17.01
CA LYS A 137 -29.48 4.17 -17.01
C LYS A 137 -29.68 5.46 -17.80
N ASP A 138 -28.88 6.48 -17.52
CA ASP A 138 -28.98 7.77 -18.21
C ASP A 138 -28.80 7.61 -19.73
N THR A 139 -27.87 6.77 -20.16
CA THR A 139 -27.62 6.56 -21.60
C THR A 139 -28.81 5.87 -22.27
N LEU A 140 -29.42 4.89 -21.59
CA LEU A 140 -30.61 4.19 -22.08
C LEU A 140 -31.84 5.10 -22.12
N ASP A 141 -32.04 5.93 -21.09
CA ASP A 141 -33.15 6.89 -21.02
C ASP A 141 -33.06 7.94 -22.13
N ASN A 142 -31.84 8.34 -22.48
CA ASN A 142 -31.57 9.25 -23.61
C ASN A 142 -31.56 8.54 -24.98
N LYS A 143 -31.89 7.24 -25.05
CA LYS A 143 -31.89 6.42 -26.29
C LYS A 143 -30.54 6.39 -27.00
N HIS A 144 -29.45 6.54 -26.26
CA HIS A 144 -28.09 6.44 -26.77
C HIS A 144 -27.56 5.01 -26.62
N ILE A 145 -26.51 4.67 -27.38
CA ILE A 145 -25.82 3.39 -27.27
C ILE A 145 -24.62 3.56 -26.34
N LEU A 146 -24.52 2.70 -25.33
CA LEU A 146 -23.34 2.63 -24.45
C LEU A 146 -22.46 1.46 -24.83
N SER A 147 -21.14 1.68 -24.89
CA SER A 147 -20.14 0.62 -24.93
C SER A 147 -19.18 0.77 -23.75
N ALA A 148 -18.94 -0.31 -23.02
CA ALA A 148 -18.05 -0.33 -21.87
C ALA A 148 -16.81 -1.18 -22.19
N VAL A 149 -15.63 -0.62 -21.95
CA VAL A 149 -14.35 -1.31 -22.12
C VAL A 149 -13.75 -1.57 -20.73
N PHE A 150 -13.58 -2.85 -20.39
CA PHE A 150 -12.93 -3.26 -19.15
C PHE A 150 -11.47 -3.58 -19.43
N VAL A 151 -10.57 -2.86 -18.76
CA VAL A 151 -9.12 -3.05 -18.86
C VAL A 151 -8.62 -3.62 -17.54
N ASP A 152 -7.93 -4.75 -17.60
CA ASP A 152 -7.18 -5.30 -16.47
C ASP A 152 -5.71 -5.45 -16.86
N PHE A 153 -4.83 -5.18 -15.89
CA PHE A 153 -3.40 -5.18 -16.13
C PHE A 153 -2.74 -6.43 -15.56
N ILE A 154 -1.88 -7.05 -16.36
CA ILE A 154 -1.17 -8.27 -15.96
C ILE A 154 0.00 -7.92 -15.04
N SER A 155 -0.05 -8.40 -13.79
CA SER A 155 1.09 -8.38 -12.85
C SER A 155 1.74 -6.99 -12.64
N VAL A 156 0.92 -5.93 -12.56
CA VAL A 156 1.39 -4.53 -12.41
C VAL A 156 2.44 -4.35 -11.31
N TYR A 157 2.22 -4.97 -10.15
CA TYR A 157 3.13 -4.83 -9.01
C TYR A 157 4.52 -5.43 -9.28
N ASP A 158 4.58 -6.53 -10.04
CA ASP A 158 5.86 -7.14 -10.40
C ASP A 158 6.59 -6.32 -11.48
N LEU A 159 5.84 -5.72 -12.41
CA LEU A 159 6.38 -4.88 -13.48
C LEU A 159 6.89 -3.53 -12.95
N ALA A 160 6.09 -2.84 -12.13
CA ALA A 160 6.45 -1.57 -11.52
C ALA A 160 7.74 -1.69 -10.70
N ARG A 161 7.90 -2.81 -9.99
CA ARG A 161 9.13 -3.09 -9.23
C ARG A 161 10.36 -3.23 -10.12
N LYS A 162 10.24 -3.92 -11.26
CA LYS A 162 11.36 -4.07 -12.20
C LYS A 162 11.79 -2.71 -12.74
N GLU A 163 10.82 -1.85 -13.05
CA GLU A 163 11.10 -0.51 -13.58
C GLU A 163 11.82 0.38 -12.55
N ILE A 164 11.34 0.39 -11.30
CA ILE A 164 12.01 1.12 -10.21
C ILE A 164 13.45 0.64 -10.05
N ARG A 165 13.69 -0.67 -10.11
CA ARG A 165 15.04 -1.23 -10.00
C ARG A 165 15.94 -0.81 -11.17
N ARG A 166 15.41 -0.83 -12.39
CA ARG A 166 16.14 -0.41 -13.59
C ARG A 166 16.61 1.04 -13.46
N ASN A 167 15.72 1.94 -13.03
CA ASN A 167 16.02 3.36 -12.90
C ASN A 167 17.02 3.65 -11.77
N SER A 168 17.04 2.84 -10.71
CA SER A 168 18.02 2.97 -9.62
C SER A 168 19.43 2.44 -9.94
N GLU A 169 19.58 1.63 -10.99
CA GLU A 169 20.88 1.12 -11.45
C GLU A 169 21.52 2.05 -12.51
N THR A 170 20.82 3.13 -12.90
CA THR A 170 21.25 4.10 -13.94
C THR A 170 21.68 5.46 -13.35
N ILE A 171 21.68 5.59 -12.02
CA ILE A 171 22.15 6.76 -11.25
C ILE A 171 23.33 6.30 -10.40
#